data_AF-A0A3D5X9N9-F1
#
_entry.id   AF-A0A3D5X9N9-F1
#
_cell.length_a   1.000
_cell.length_b   1.000
_cell.length_c   1.000
_cell.angle_alpha   90.00
_cell.angle_beta   90.00
_cell.angle_gamma   90.00
#
_symmetry.space_group_name_H-M   'P 1'
#
loop_
_entity.id
_entity.type
_entity.pdbx_description
1 polymer ?
#
loop_
_entity_poly.entity_id
_entity_poly.type
_entity_poly.pdbx_seq_one_letter_code
_entity_poly.pdbx_strand_id
1 'polypeptide(L)'
;MKKFFWLGLSVFFVHGLVSKSFAQINIPPEKPKLIVQIVVSQMRYDYIQRYSHKFGTDGFMQLANQGAFCRNARYNYLLTQSLPGIATIATGTYPSVHGIVSNKWYSINNGGVVYALD
;
A
#
# COMPACT_ATOMS: atom_id res chain seq x y z
N MET A 1 46.71 49.35 2.85
CA MET A 1 46.70 47.88 2.95
C MET A 1 45.51 47.29 3.73
N LYS A 2 44.36 47.98 3.83
CA LYS A 2 43.16 47.50 4.58
C LYS A 2 41.96 47.09 3.70
N LYS A 3 41.98 47.46 2.41
CA LYS A 3 40.88 47.15 1.45
C LYS A 3 40.97 45.74 0.84
N PHE A 4 42.15 45.12 0.85
CA PHE A 4 42.34 43.75 0.32
C PHE A 4 41.89 42.65 1.29
N PHE A 5 41.80 42.95 2.59
CA PHE A 5 41.38 41.99 3.61
C PHE A 5 39.87 41.72 3.58
N TRP A 6 39.07 42.68 3.11
CA TRP A 6 37.60 42.56 3.02
C TRP A 6 37.09 41.89 1.73
N LEU A 7 37.94 41.72 0.70
CA LEU A 7 37.57 40.96 -0.50
C LEU A 7 37.71 39.44 -0.30
N GLY A 8 38.71 39.00 0.46
CA GLY A 8 38.92 37.57 0.78
C GLY A 8 37.80 36.98 1.65
N LEU A 9 37.21 37.78 2.55
CA LEU A 9 36.12 37.34 3.43
C LEU A 9 34.79 37.18 2.67
N SER A 10 34.56 37.99 1.63
CA SER A 10 33.38 37.89 0.75
C SER A 10 33.41 36.62 -0.10
N VAL A 11 34.58 36.20 -0.59
CA VAL A 11 34.71 35.00 -1.42
C VAL A 11 34.49 33.72 -0.60
N PHE A 12 34.90 33.68 0.67
CA PHE A 12 34.60 32.56 1.57
C PHE A 12 33.14 32.50 2.00
N PHE A 13 32.43 33.63 2.08
CA PHE A 13 31.01 33.68 2.44
C PHE A 13 30.09 33.18 1.30
N VAL A 14 30.51 33.32 0.04
CA VAL A 14 29.76 32.84 -1.13
C VAL A 14 29.96 31.33 -1.37
N HIS A 15 31.13 30.78 -1.04
CA HIS A 15 31.40 29.34 -1.21
C HIS A 15 30.79 28.46 -0.08
N GLY A 16 30.36 29.05 1.04
CA GLY A 16 29.74 28.32 2.16
C GLY A 16 28.24 28.02 1.98
N LEU A 17 27.58 28.58 0.97
CA LEU A 17 26.13 28.49 0.79
C LEU A 17 25.67 27.42 -0.21
N VAL A 18 26.59 26.76 -0.92
CA VAL A 18 26.26 25.65 -1.83
C VAL A 18 26.50 24.31 -1.15
N SER A 19 25.91 24.14 0.04
CA SER A 19 25.73 22.81 0.61
C SER A 19 24.77 22.04 -0.28
N LYS A 20 25.35 21.12 -1.05
CA LYS A 20 24.69 20.12 -1.89
C LYS A 20 23.47 19.50 -1.20
N SER A 21 22.28 20.07 -1.43
CA SER A 21 21.03 19.35 -1.20
C SER A 21 20.67 18.63 -2.50
N PHE A 22 21.48 17.62 -2.86
CA PHE A 22 20.97 16.56 -3.72
C PHE A 22 20.05 15.74 -2.82
N ALA A 23 18.75 16.06 -2.83
CA ALA A 23 17.75 15.13 -2.35
C ALA A 23 17.95 13.84 -3.15
N GLN A 24 18.55 12.83 -2.51
CA GLN A 24 18.73 11.52 -3.11
C GLN A 24 17.34 10.96 -3.35
N ILE A 25 16.90 10.99 -4.61
CA ILE A 25 15.70 10.29 -5.04
C ILE A 25 15.98 8.82 -4.75
N ASN A 26 15.39 8.30 -3.68
CA ASN A 26 15.44 6.88 -3.36
C ASN A 26 14.60 6.18 -4.41
N ILE A 27 15.24 5.81 -5.52
CA ILE A 27 14.64 4.94 -6.53
C ILE A 27 14.52 3.58 -5.85
N PRO A 28 13.31 3.09 -5.54
CA PRO A 28 13.17 1.78 -4.93
C PRO A 28 13.82 0.72 -5.83
N PRO A 29 14.47 -0.30 -5.25
CA PRO A 29 15.12 -1.35 -6.04
C PRO A 29 14.11 -1.96 -7.01
N GLU A 30 14.57 -2.24 -8.23
CA GLU A 30 13.72 -2.70 -9.36
C GLU A 30 12.92 -3.96 -9.00
N LYS A 31 13.42 -4.77 -8.05
CA LYS A 31 12.72 -5.93 -7.49
C LYS A 31 12.80 -5.93 -5.96
N PRO A 32 11.65 -5.94 -5.25
CA PRO A 32 11.65 -6.11 -3.80
C PRO A 32 12.12 -7.52 -3.41
N LYS A 33 12.90 -7.63 -2.34
CA LYS A 33 13.34 -8.94 -1.80
C LYS A 33 12.22 -9.72 -1.10
N LEU A 34 11.22 -9.00 -0.59
CA LEU A 34 10.08 -9.55 0.14
C LEU A 34 8.82 -8.77 -0.24
N ILE A 35 7.74 -9.50 -0.48
CA ILE A 35 6.40 -8.95 -0.65
C ILE A 35 5.55 -9.50 0.49
N VAL A 36 4.91 -8.60 1.24
CA VAL A 36 3.98 -8.96 2.32
C VAL A 36 2.58 -8.50 1.91
N GLN A 37 1.68 -9.47 1.75
CA GLN A 37 0.27 -9.20 1.48
C GLN A 37 -0.52 -9.30 2.80
N ILE A 38 -1.18 -8.21 3.18
CA ILE A 38 -1.99 -8.12 4.41
C ILE A 38 -3.43 -7.86 4.02
N VAL A 39 -4.33 -8.75 4.42
CA VAL A 39 -5.78 -8.59 4.24
C VAL A 39 -6.44 -8.54 5.61
N VAL A 40 -7.07 -7.42 5.93
CA VAL A 40 -7.79 -7.24 7.20
C VAL A 40 -9.26 -7.59 6.99
N SER A 41 -9.72 -8.64 7.66
CA SER A 41 -11.10 -9.13 7.55
C SER A 41 -12.11 -8.04 7.91
N GLN A 42 -13.13 -7.87 7.06
CA GLN A 42 -14.26 -6.96 7.29
C GLN A 42 -13.85 -5.49 7.53
N MET A 43 -12.67 -5.08 7.07
CA MET A 43 -12.22 -3.70 7.16
C MET A 43 -12.88 -2.86 6.06
N ARG A 44 -13.76 -1.95 6.47
CA ARG A 44 -14.31 -0.96 5.54
C ARG A 44 -13.32 0.15 5.27
N TYR A 45 -13.36 0.69 4.06
CA TYR A 45 -12.50 1.79 3.63
C TYR A 45 -12.61 3.03 4.54
N ASP A 46 -13.82 3.40 4.97
CA ASP A 46 -14.06 4.62 5.75
C ASP A 46 -13.42 4.58 7.16
N TYR A 47 -13.03 3.40 7.65
CA TYR A 47 -12.40 3.26 8.97
C TYR A 47 -11.04 3.95 9.06
N ILE A 48 -10.26 3.98 7.98
CA ILE A 48 -8.95 4.65 7.96
C ILE A 48 -9.11 6.14 8.28
N GLN A 49 -10.07 6.80 7.64
CA GLN A 49 -10.33 8.22 7.86
C GLN A 49 -11.10 8.47 9.17
N ARG A 50 -12.11 7.65 9.47
CA ARG A 50 -12.98 7.83 10.65
C ARG A 50 -12.21 7.70 11.96
N TYR A 51 -11.26 6.78 12.03
CA TYR A 51 -10.48 6.49 13.23
C TYR A 51 -9.03 6.97 13.13
N SER A 52 -8.72 7.87 12.19
CA SER A 52 -7.37 8.41 11.99
C SER A 52 -6.76 8.99 13.26
N HIS A 53 -7.56 9.70 14.07
CA HIS A 53 -7.15 10.27 15.35
C HIS A 53 -6.80 9.23 16.43
N LYS A 54 -7.18 7.95 16.23
CA LYS A 54 -6.85 6.83 17.13
C LYS A 54 -5.65 6.03 16.64
N PHE A 55 -5.21 6.23 15.40
CA PHE A 55 -4.04 5.56 14.86
C PHE A 55 -2.79 6.39 15.17
N GLY A 56 -1.68 5.69 15.40
CA GLY A 56 -0.36 6.32 15.46
C GLY A 56 0.06 6.86 14.09
N THR A 57 1.21 7.56 14.06
CA THR A 57 1.83 8.03 12.82
C THR A 57 2.31 6.87 11.94
N ASP A 58 2.63 5.74 12.56
CA ASP A 58 3.12 4.53 11.89
C ASP A 58 1.98 3.56 11.51
N GLY A 59 2.29 2.51 10.74
CA GLY A 59 1.31 1.48 10.37
C GLY A 59 0.30 1.96 9.32
N PHE A 60 -1.01 1.95 9.65
CA PHE A 60 -2.06 2.31 8.69
C PHE A 60 -1.91 3.73 8.12
N MET A 61 -1.57 4.71 8.97
CA MET A 61 -1.40 6.10 8.53
C MET A 61 -0.15 6.27 7.68
N GLN A 62 0.94 5.56 7.99
CA GLN A 62 2.14 5.54 7.15
C GLN A 62 1.84 4.98 5.77
N LEU A 63 1.15 3.84 5.68
CA LEU A 63 0.76 3.23 4.41
C LEU A 63 -0.16 4.15 3.58
N ALA A 64 -1.10 4.84 4.23
CA ALA A 64 -2.03 5.76 3.56
C ALA A 64 -1.35 7.06 3.08
N ASN A 65 -0.36 7.57 3.82
CA ASN A 65 0.28 8.86 3.53
C ASN A 65 1.53 8.74 2.64
N GLN A 66 2.30 7.65 2.76
CA GLN A 66 3.57 7.46 2.06
C GLN A 66 3.50 6.39 0.96
N GLY A 67 2.43 5.59 0.94
CA GLY A 67 2.20 4.54 -0.06
C GLY A 67 1.19 4.93 -1.14
N ALA A 68 0.85 3.96 -1.98
CA ALA A 68 -0.24 4.11 -2.95
C ALA A 68 -1.59 3.84 -2.26
N PHE A 69 -2.44 4.86 -2.16
CA PHE A 69 -3.73 4.75 -1.47
C PHE A 69 -4.92 4.77 -2.45
N CYS A 70 -5.42 3.57 -2.78
CA CYS A 70 -6.53 3.37 -3.73
C CYS A 70 -7.90 3.56 -3.05
N ARG A 71 -8.47 4.76 -3.14
CA ARG A 71 -9.73 5.14 -2.46
C ARG A 71 -11.01 4.60 -3.11
N ASN A 72 -10.94 4.24 -4.40
CA ASN A 72 -12.08 3.75 -5.17
C ASN A 72 -11.89 2.28 -5.61
N ALA A 73 -11.32 1.46 -4.73
CA ALA A 73 -11.23 0.02 -4.93
C ALA A 73 -12.54 -0.66 -4.51
N ARG A 74 -13.10 -1.51 -5.37
CA ARG A 74 -14.38 -2.19 -5.13
C ARG A 74 -14.33 -3.62 -5.65
N TYR A 75 -14.99 -4.52 -4.94
CA TYR A 75 -15.25 -5.85 -5.47
C TYR A 75 -16.26 -5.76 -6.60
N ASN A 76 -15.93 -6.33 -7.76
CA ASN A 76 -16.79 -6.35 -8.94
C ASN A 76 -17.47 -7.71 -9.10
N TYR A 77 -18.03 -8.22 -8.00
CA TYR A 77 -18.80 -9.47 -7.94
C TYR A 77 -19.76 -9.43 -6.75
N LEU A 78 -20.78 -10.27 -6.80
CA LEU A 78 -21.93 -10.19 -5.89
C LEU A 78 -21.61 -10.69 -4.47
N LEU A 79 -21.01 -11.88 -4.36
CA LEU A 79 -20.79 -12.54 -3.07
C LEU A 79 -19.47 -12.12 -2.44
N THR A 80 -19.48 -11.03 -1.68
CA THR A 80 -18.31 -10.50 -0.96
C THR A 80 -18.03 -11.28 0.33
N GLN A 81 -17.80 -12.58 0.19
CA GLN A 81 -17.41 -13.47 1.29
C GLN A 81 -15.88 -13.56 1.39
N SER A 82 -15.41 -14.10 2.52
CA SER A 82 -13.97 -14.16 2.83
C SER A 82 -13.15 -14.92 1.79
N LEU A 83 -13.55 -16.16 1.46
CA LEU A 83 -12.75 -17.03 0.59
C LEU A 83 -12.74 -16.58 -0.87
N PRO A 84 -13.88 -16.16 -1.48
CA PRO A 84 -13.85 -15.52 -2.79
C PRO A 84 -12.96 -14.26 -2.80
N GLY A 85 -13.02 -13.44 -1.75
CA GLY A 85 -12.20 -12.22 -1.64
C GLY A 85 -10.71 -12.48 -1.58
N ILE A 86 -10.26 -13.40 -0.73
CA ILE A 86 -8.85 -13.78 -0.64
C ILE A 86 -8.37 -14.37 -1.97
N ALA A 87 -9.15 -15.25 -2.59
CA ALA A 87 -8.81 -15.84 -3.89
C ALA A 87 -8.68 -14.80 -5.01
N THR A 88 -9.60 -13.82 -5.06
CA THR A 88 -9.53 -12.71 -6.03
C THR A 88 -8.28 -11.87 -5.80
N ILE A 89 -7.96 -11.52 -4.55
CA ILE A 89 -6.78 -10.70 -4.20
C ILE A 89 -5.47 -11.44 -4.49
N ALA A 90 -5.42 -12.75 -4.25
CA ALA A 90 -4.22 -13.57 -4.45
C ALA A 90 -3.97 -13.91 -5.92
N THR A 91 -5.02 -14.10 -6.72
CA THR A 91 -4.91 -14.52 -8.13
C THR A 91 -5.00 -13.37 -9.12
N GLY A 92 -5.59 -12.23 -8.73
CA GLY A 92 -5.87 -11.12 -9.65
C GLY A 92 -6.99 -11.39 -10.64
N THR A 93 -7.82 -12.43 -10.42
CA THR A 93 -8.93 -12.82 -11.30
C THR A 93 -10.26 -12.84 -10.55
N TYR A 94 -11.39 -12.86 -11.26
CA TYR A 94 -12.72 -12.91 -10.65
C TYR A 94 -13.13 -14.33 -10.22
N PRO A 95 -14.13 -14.47 -9.32
CA PRO A 95 -14.67 -15.77 -8.94
C PRO A 95 -15.16 -16.65 -10.09
N SER A 96 -15.61 -16.04 -11.20
CA SER A 96 -15.96 -16.74 -12.44
C SER A 96 -14.78 -17.41 -13.14
N VAL A 97 -13.55 -16.99 -12.83
CA VAL A 97 -12.31 -17.51 -13.43
C VAL A 97 -11.62 -18.49 -12.49
N HIS A 98 -11.39 -18.10 -11.22
CA HIS A 98 -10.71 -18.96 -10.26
C HIS A 98 -11.63 -19.99 -9.57
N GLY A 99 -12.95 -19.95 -9.80
CA GLY A 99 -13.92 -20.98 -9.38
C GLY A 99 -14.39 -20.92 -7.92
N ILE A 100 -13.77 -20.10 -7.07
CA ILE A 100 -14.17 -19.95 -5.66
C ILE A 100 -15.27 -18.89 -5.56
N VAL A 101 -16.51 -19.32 -5.75
CA VAL A 101 -17.70 -18.43 -5.85
C VAL A 101 -18.36 -18.10 -4.51
N SER A 102 -18.13 -18.93 -3.49
CA SER A 102 -18.71 -18.80 -2.14
C SER A 102 -17.83 -19.56 -1.15
N ASN A 103 -17.96 -19.30 0.15
CA ASN A 103 -17.35 -20.09 1.21
C ASN A 103 -17.88 -21.53 1.22
N LYS A 104 -19.12 -21.72 0.76
CA LYS A 104 -19.75 -23.02 0.57
C LYS A 104 -20.82 -22.94 -0.50
N TRP A 105 -21.01 -24.01 -1.26
CA TRP A 105 -22.04 -24.11 -2.29
C TRP A 105 -22.59 -25.53 -2.36
N TYR A 106 -23.79 -25.69 -2.92
CA TYR A 106 -24.35 -27.00 -3.17
C TYR A 106 -23.74 -27.59 -4.45
N SER A 107 -23.14 -28.77 -4.36
CA SER A 107 -22.66 -29.55 -5.50
C SER A 107 -23.69 -30.62 -5.84
N ILE A 108 -24.25 -30.53 -7.05
CA ILE A 108 -25.17 -31.55 -7.58
C ILE A 108 -24.44 -32.90 -7.70
N ASN A 109 -23.17 -32.87 -8.12
CA ASN A 109 -22.35 -34.09 -8.29
C ASN A 109 -22.10 -34.82 -6.96
N ASN A 110 -21.97 -34.07 -5.86
CA ASN A 110 -21.71 -34.63 -4.54
C ASN A 110 -23.02 -34.84 -3.74
N GLY A 111 -24.16 -34.42 -4.29
CA GLY A 111 -25.47 -34.48 -3.62
C GLY A 111 -25.54 -33.65 -2.33
N GLY A 112 -24.65 -32.67 -2.14
CA GLY A 112 -24.46 -32.04 -0.83
C GLY A 112 -23.77 -30.69 -0.88
N VAL A 113 -23.67 -30.05 0.28
CA VAL A 113 -22.94 -28.80 0.45
C VAL A 113 -21.45 -29.10 0.51
N VAL A 114 -20.68 -28.41 -0.32
CA VAL A 114 -19.21 -28.42 -0.35
C VAL A 114 -18.71 -27.10 0.21
N TYR A 115 -17.65 -27.15 1.01
CA TYR A 115 -16.96 -25.97 1.50
C TYR A 115 -15.76 -25.68 0.62
N ALA A 116 -15.41 -24.40 0.46
CA ALA A 116 -14.33 -23.99 -0.44
C ALA A 116 -12.92 -24.40 0.01
N LEU A 117 -12.77 -24.90 1.25
CA LEU A 117 -11.51 -25.35 1.82
C LEU A 117 -11.43 -26.88 1.97
N ASP A 118 -12.51 -27.59 1.65
CA ASP A 118 -12.60 -29.05 1.72
C ASP A 118 -12.28 -29.66 0.33
#